data_AF-A0AA48LH55-F1
#
_entry.id   AF-A0AA48LH55-F1
#
_cell.length_a   1.000
_cell.length_b   1.000
_cell.length_c   1.000
_cell.angle_alpha   90.00
_cell.angle_beta   90.00
_cell.angle_gamma   90.00
#
_symmetry.space_group_name_H-M   'P 1'
#
loop_
_entity.id
_entity.type
_entity.pdbx_description
1 polymer ?
#
loop_
_entity_poly.entity_id
_entity_poly.type
_entity_poly.pdbx_seq_one_letter_code
_entity_poly.pdbx_strand_id
1 'polypeptide(L)'
;MSNQAPRLITIKKAADIMGKSEMFVRIGLRRGLLPFGVAWKMPGSSSFSYYIYPNKFQEFVGGLDGEIGEGAGDIIFESDPA
;
A
#
# COMPACT_ATOMS: atom_id res chain seq x y z
N MET A 1 22.96 -15.58 -13.07
CA MET A 1 21.52 -15.35 -12.78
C MET A 1 21.44 -14.94 -11.33
N SER A 2 21.36 -13.63 -11.05
CA SER A 2 21.26 -13.14 -9.67
C SER A 2 19.93 -13.59 -9.09
N ASN A 3 19.98 -14.51 -8.12
CA ASN A 3 18.86 -14.83 -7.24
C ASN A 3 18.52 -13.56 -6.44
N GLN A 4 17.75 -12.64 -7.03
CA GLN A 4 17.09 -11.62 -6.24
C GLN A 4 15.92 -12.30 -5.55
N ALA A 5 16.04 -12.45 -4.24
CA ALA A 5 14.92 -12.78 -3.37
C ALA A 5 13.70 -11.93 -3.79
N PRO A 6 12.48 -12.48 -3.75
CA PRO A 6 11.28 -11.75 -4.14
C PRO A 6 11.28 -10.41 -3.40
N ARG A 7 11.14 -9.30 -4.14
CA ARG A 7 11.20 -7.94 -3.60
C ARG A 7 10.03 -7.75 -2.61
N LEU A 8 10.26 -8.11 -1.35
CA LEU A 8 9.34 -7.89 -0.26
C LEU A 8 9.22 -6.39 -0.04
N ILE A 9 7.99 -5.88 -0.17
CA ILE A 9 7.68 -4.49 0.15
C ILE A 9 7.21 -4.48 1.60
N THR A 10 7.97 -3.79 2.45
CA THR A 10 7.57 -3.56 3.84
C THR A 10 6.55 -2.42 3.90
N ILE A 11 5.76 -2.38 4.99
CA ILE A 11 4.83 -1.27 5.25
C ILE A 11 5.56 0.08 5.22
N LYS A 12 6.74 0.15 5.84
CA LYS A 12 7.58 1.35 5.82
C LYS A 12 7.92 1.79 4.40
N LYS A 13 8.44 0.86 3.58
CA LYS A 13 8.80 1.17 2.19
C LYS A 13 7.59 1.61 1.36
N ALA A 14 6.43 0.96 1.54
CA ALA A 14 5.22 1.37 0.85
C ALA A 14 4.75 2.77 1.29
N ALA A 15 4.80 3.06 2.59
CA ALA A 15 4.46 4.36 3.15
C ALA A 15 5.38 5.47 2.60
N ASP A 16 6.70 5.23 2.57
CA ASP A 16 7.70 6.13 2.01
C ASP A 16 7.43 6.43 0.53
N ILE A 17 7.13 5.40 -0.27
CA ILE A 17 6.83 5.54 -1.70
C ILE A 17 5.52 6.30 -1.93
N MET A 18 4.50 6.07 -1.11
CA MET A 18 3.20 6.75 -1.20
C MET A 18 3.22 8.18 -0.64
N GLY A 19 4.30 8.59 0.04
CA GLY A 19 4.33 9.85 0.79
C GLY A 19 3.30 9.91 1.93
N LYS A 20 2.96 8.75 2.52
CA LYS A 20 1.95 8.64 3.60
C LYS A 20 2.57 8.01 4.85
N SER A 21 1.85 8.04 5.96
CA SER A 21 2.31 7.40 7.21
C SER A 21 2.18 5.88 7.15
N GLU A 22 3.01 5.15 7.90
CA GLU A 22 2.84 3.69 8.05
C GLU A 22 1.45 3.31 8.57
N MET A 23 0.86 4.15 9.45
CA MET A 23 -0.47 3.92 10.01
C MET A 23 -1.56 3.98 8.93
N PHE A 24 -1.43 4.89 7.97
CA PHE A 24 -2.32 4.94 6.82
C PHE A 24 -2.30 3.62 6.05
N VAL A 25 -1.12 3.10 5.72
CA VAL A 25 -0.98 1.82 4.99
C VAL A 25 -1.54 0.66 5.82
N ARG A 26 -1.27 0.61 7.13
CA ARG A 26 -1.79 -0.44 8.02
C ARG A 26 -3.31 -0.43 8.10
N ILE A 27 -3.92 0.73 8.32
CA ILE A 27 -5.38 0.87 8.44
C ILE A 27 -6.04 0.58 7.09
N GLY A 28 -5.48 1.09 6.00
CA GLY A 28 -5.97 0.86 4.65
C GLY A 28 -5.98 -0.63 4.28
N LEU A 29 -4.90 -1.36 4.58
CA LEU A 29 -4.83 -2.80 4.35
C LEU A 29 -5.77 -3.60 5.27
N ARG A 30 -5.91 -3.20 6.55
CA ARG A 30 -6.84 -3.85 7.50
C ARG A 30 -8.31 -3.69 7.09
N ARG A 31 -8.66 -2.54 6.52
CA ARG A 31 -10.01 -2.23 6.05
C ARG A 31 -10.28 -2.70 4.63
N GLY A 32 -9.28 -3.25 3.93
CA GLY A 32 -9.40 -3.64 2.52
C GLY A 32 -9.53 -2.47 1.55
N LEU A 33 -9.17 -1.25 1.96
CA LEU A 33 -9.25 -0.03 1.14
C LEU A 33 -8.08 0.09 0.14
N LEU A 34 -6.96 -0.56 0.42
CA LEU A 34 -5.77 -0.53 -0.42
C LEU A 34 -5.68 -1.84 -1.22
N PRO A 35 -5.99 -1.84 -2.53
CA PRO A 35 -6.16 -3.06 -3.34
C PRO A 35 -4.83 -3.74 -3.73
N PHE A 36 -3.71 -3.32 -3.14
CA PHE A 36 -2.37 -3.83 -3.45
C PHE A 36 -1.79 -4.76 -2.38
N GLY A 37 -2.52 -5.04 -1.30
CA GLY A 37 -2.04 -5.92 -0.24
C GLY A 37 -3.16 -6.48 0.63
N VAL A 38 -2.76 -7.25 1.63
CA VAL A 38 -3.65 -7.85 2.63
C VAL A 38 -3.07 -7.69 4.02
N ALA A 39 -3.96 -7.54 5.00
CA ALA A 39 -3.64 -7.64 6.41
C ALA A 39 -4.31 -8.89 6.99
N TRP A 40 -3.52 -9.81 7.51
CA TRP A 40 -3.98 -11.01 8.18
C TRP A 40 -3.90 -10.84 9.69
N LYS A 41 -5.05 -10.92 10.37
CA LYS A 41 -5.08 -10.90 11.84
C LYS A 41 -4.70 -12.29 12.37
N MET A 42 -3.70 -12.35 13.24
CA MET A 42 -3.31 -13.62 13.85
C MET A 42 -4.41 -14.12 14.81
N PRO A 43 -4.84 -15.40 14.72
CA PRO A 43 -5.81 -15.97 15.65
C PRO A 43 -5.29 -15.85 17.10
N GLY A 44 -6.14 -15.36 18.00
CA GLY A 44 -5.77 -15.19 19.41
C GLY A 44 -4.78 -14.05 19.70
N SER A 45 -4.47 -13.17 18.75
CA SER A 45 -3.57 -12.03 18.95
C SER A 45 -4.18 -10.71 18.44
N SER A 46 -3.70 -9.60 19.00
CA SER A 46 -3.95 -8.24 18.50
C SER A 46 -3.02 -7.86 17.34
N SER A 47 -2.04 -8.70 17.02
CA SER A 47 -1.07 -8.49 15.96
C SER A 47 -1.60 -8.83 14.57
N PHE A 48 -1.10 -8.10 13.57
CA PHE A 48 -1.42 -8.29 12.17
C PHE A 48 -0.15 -8.57 11.38
N SER A 49 -0.23 -9.57 10.51
CA SER A 49 0.75 -9.78 9.44
C SER A 49 0.31 -9.03 8.20
N TYR A 50 1.26 -8.43 7.50
CA TYR A 50 0.98 -7.68 6.28
C TYR A 50 1.72 -8.32 5.12
N TYR A 51 1.05 -8.38 3.98
CA TYR A 51 1.65 -8.78 2.72
C TYR A 51 1.25 -7.80 1.63
N ILE A 52 2.24 -7.23 0.96
CA ILE A 52 2.05 -6.30 -0.15
C ILE A 52 2.44 -7.04 -1.42
N TYR A 53 1.53 -7.09 -2.40
CA TYR A 53 1.80 -7.65 -3.72
C TYR A 53 2.63 -6.64 -4.51
N PRO A 54 3.92 -6.92 -4.83
CA PRO A 54 4.79 -5.92 -5.43
C PRO A 54 4.27 -5.39 -6.78
N ASN A 55 3.71 -6.28 -7.60
CA ASN A 55 3.16 -5.92 -8.91
C ASN A 55 1.96 -4.96 -8.79
N LYS A 56 0.99 -5.30 -7.93
CA LYS A 56 -0.19 -4.45 -7.69
C LYS A 56 0.17 -3.12 -7.04
N PHE A 57 1.18 -3.13 -6.17
CA PHE A 57 1.66 -1.90 -5.54
C PHE A 57 2.32 -0.97 -6.55
N GLN A 58 3.14 -1.54 -7.45
CA GLN A 58 3.74 -0.77 -8.54
C GLN A 58 2.68 -0.21 -9.50
N GLU A 59 1.64 -0.97 -9.83
CA GLU A 59 0.52 -0.48 -10.63
C GLU A 59 -0.25 0.63 -9.92
N PHE A 60 -0.49 0.48 -8.61
CA PHE A 60 -1.21 1.47 -7.80
C PHE A 60 -0.45 2.80 -7.67
N VAL A 61 0.87 2.76 -7.48
CA VAL A 61 1.71 3.96 -7.35
C VAL A 61 2.09 4.53 -8.71
N GLY A 62 2.52 3.67 -9.65
CA GLY A 62 2.92 4.06 -11.00
C GLY A 62 1.75 4.47 -11.89
N GLY A 63 0.51 4.16 -11.50
CA GLY A 63 -0.70 4.76 -12.09
C GLY A 63 -0.85 6.26 -11.81
N LEU A 64 0.00 6.86 -10.97
CA LEU A 64 0.05 8.32 -10.74
C LEU A 64 0.96 9.06 -11.73
N ASP A 65 1.84 8.34 -12.45
CA ASP A 65 2.71 8.92 -13.50
C ASP A 65 2.00 8.98 -14.87
N GLY A 66 0.85 8.33 -15.00
CA GLY A 66 -0.05 8.46 -16.13
C GLY A 66 -0.90 9.71 -15.94
N GLU A 67 -0.97 10.54 -16.97
CA GLU A 67 -1.84 11.71 -17.06
C GLU A 67 -3.15 11.51 -16.28
N ILE A 68 -3.51 12.51 -15.49
CA ILE A 68 -4.82 12.74 -14.85
C ILE A 68 -5.94 12.61 -15.90
N GLY A 69 -6.25 11.38 -16.27
CA GLY A 69 -7.34 10.98 -17.12
C GLY A 69 -8.56 10.79 -16.25
N GLU A 70 -9.49 11.72 -16.38
CA GLU A 70 -10.85 11.66 -15.85
C GLU A 70 -11.39 10.22 -15.88
N GLY A 71 -11.51 9.56 -14.71
CA GLY A 71 -12.22 8.28 -14.66
C GLY A 71 -11.84 7.28 -13.57
N ALA A 72 -10.73 7.44 -12.85
CA ALA A 72 -10.45 6.63 -11.66
C ALA A 72 -10.64 7.49 -10.42
N GLY A 73 -11.85 7.43 -9.86
CA GLY A 73 -12.33 8.23 -8.75
C GLY A 73 -11.26 8.56 -7.72
N ASP A 74 -11.05 9.86 -7.59
CA ASP A 74 -10.29 10.53 -6.55
C ASP A 74 -10.44 9.82 -5.21
N ILE A 75 -9.42 9.07 -4.82
CA ILE A 75 -9.06 9.00 -3.40
C ILE A 75 -7.90 9.95 -3.21
N ILE A 76 -8.18 11.24 -3.41
CA ILE A 76 -7.37 12.31 -2.85
C ILE A 76 -7.55 12.20 -1.34
N PHE A 77 -6.68 11.42 -0.69
CA PHE A 77 -6.43 11.61 0.73
C PHE A 77 -5.61 12.90 0.84
N GLU A 78 -6.27 14.04 0.68
CA GLU A 78 -5.75 15.33 1.11
C GLU A 78 -5.34 15.09 2.56
N SER A 79 -4.02 15.04 2.80
CA SER A 79 -3.53 15.05 4.16
C SER A 79 -3.84 16.45 4.64
N ASP A 80 -4.99 16.61 5.28
CA ASP A 80 -5.32 17.81 6.04
C ASP A 80 -4.05 18.21 6.78
N PRO A 81 -3.45 19.38 6.47
CA PRO A 81 -2.30 19.84 7.20
C PRO A 81 -2.76 20.07 8.64
N ALA A 82 -2.14 19.32 9.56
CA ALA A 82 -2.35 19.48 11.00
C ALA A 82 -2.07 20.91 11.45
#